data_AF-A0A1I7KQV8-F1
#
_entry.id   AF-A0A1I7KQV8-F1
#
_cell.length_a   1.000
_cell.length_b   1.000
_cell.length_c   1.000
_cell.angle_alpha   90.00
_cell.angle_beta   90.00
_cell.angle_gamma   90.00
#
_symmetry.space_group_name_H-M   'P 1'
#
loop_
_entity.id
_entity.type
_entity.pdbx_description
1 polymer ?
#
loop_
_entity_poly.entity_id
_entity_poly.type
_entity_poly.pdbx_seq_one_letter_code
_entity_poly.pdbx_strand_id
1 'polypeptide(L)'
;MKDFQERILPLLRGGQIRYLDGGVAKSMSADYFADSFRRVATAGDPDALLYRSIEHPDFVMRFRLSEAEGLSAALLRHAEPSAQLEAA
;
A
#
# COMPACT_ATOMS: atom_id res chain seq x y z
N MET A 1 6.11 -0.54 13.01
CA MET A 1 4.74 -1.10 13.08
C MET A 1 3.71 -0.13 13.65
N LYS A 2 4.03 0.74 14.62
CA LYS A 2 3.07 1.72 15.19
C LYS A 2 2.30 2.52 14.13
N ASP A 3 2.99 3.12 13.17
CA ASP A 3 2.33 4.00 12.20
C ASP A 3 1.40 3.28 11.20
N PHE A 4 1.66 2.01 10.90
CA PHE A 4 0.79 1.18 10.06
C PHE A 4 -0.54 0.92 10.77
N GLN A 5 -0.45 0.51 12.04
CA GLN A 5 -1.61 0.19 12.86
C GLN A 5 -2.46 1.44 13.13
N GLU A 6 -1.83 2.60 13.33
CA GLU A 6 -2.54 3.84 13.64
C GLU A 6 -3.34 4.39 12.46
N ARG A 7 -2.87 4.20 11.21
CA ARG A 7 -3.49 4.84 10.03
C ARG A 7 -4.26 3.89 9.10
N ILE A 8 -3.86 2.62 8.99
CA ILE A 8 -4.40 1.71 7.97
C ILE A 8 -5.34 0.66 8.56
N LEU A 9 -4.97 0.03 9.68
CA LEU A 9 -5.79 -1.05 10.28
C LEU A 9 -7.25 -0.68 10.57
N PRO A 10 -7.59 0.54 11.05
CA PRO A 10 -8.98 0.93 11.29
C PRO A 10 -9.87 0.87 10.02
N LEU A 11 -9.25 0.96 8.84
CA LEU A 11 -9.91 0.94 7.53
C LEU A 11 -9.95 -0.46 6.91
N LEU A 12 -9.14 -1.41 7.41
CA LEU A 12 -9.07 -2.80 6.95
C LEU A 12 -10.04 -3.72 7.70
N ARG A 13 -11.31 -3.30 7.88
CA ARG A 13 -12.34 -3.96 8.74
C ARG A 13 -12.54 -5.48 8.57
N GLY A 14 -11.94 -6.12 7.55
CA GLY A 14 -11.98 -7.57 7.31
C GLY A 14 -10.65 -8.31 7.45
N GLY A 15 -9.59 -7.67 7.99
CA GLY A 15 -8.27 -8.31 8.15
C GLY A 15 -7.56 -8.62 6.82
N GLN A 16 -8.09 -8.16 5.69
CA GLN A 16 -7.50 -8.28 4.37
C GLN A 16 -7.27 -6.92 3.74
N ILE A 17 -6.14 -6.80 3.05
CA ILE A 17 -5.78 -5.68 2.20
C ILE A 17 -6.17 -6.04 0.77
N ARG A 18 -7.07 -5.25 0.19
CA ARG A 18 -7.37 -5.30 -1.25
C ARG A 18 -6.47 -4.32 -1.97
N TYR A 19 -5.85 -4.76 -3.07
CA TYR A 19 -4.90 -3.94 -3.83
C TYR A 19 -4.97 -4.24 -5.32
N LEU A 20 -4.52 -3.29 -6.14
CA LEU A 20 -4.31 -3.49 -7.57
C LEU A 20 -2.87 -3.91 -7.86
N ASP A 21 -2.68 -4.88 -8.75
CA ASP A 21 -1.38 -5.32 -9.28
C ASP A 21 -1.49 -5.42 -10.79
N GLY A 22 -0.85 -4.51 -11.52
CA GLY A 22 -0.98 -4.40 -12.98
C GLY A 22 -2.43 -4.21 -13.45
N GLY A 23 -3.27 -3.53 -12.66
CA GLY A 23 -4.70 -3.33 -12.94
C GLY A 23 -5.61 -4.50 -12.52
N VAL A 24 -5.05 -5.60 -11.99
CA VAL A 24 -5.83 -6.74 -11.49
C VAL A 24 -6.08 -6.58 -10.00
N ALA A 25 -7.34 -6.66 -9.58
CA ALA A 25 -7.72 -6.64 -8.17
C ALA A 25 -7.31 -7.95 -7.48
N LYS A 26 -6.50 -7.82 -6.43
CA LYS A 26 -6.00 -8.89 -5.57
C LYS A 26 -6.29 -8.60 -4.10
N SER A 27 -6.10 -9.60 -3.26
CA SER A 27 -6.17 -9.43 -1.81
C SER A 27 -5.09 -10.23 -1.10
N MET A 28 -4.69 -9.78 0.08
CA MET A 28 -3.81 -10.51 1.00
C MET A 28 -4.25 -10.26 2.45
N SER A 29 -3.85 -11.12 3.39
CA SER A 29 -4.13 -10.85 4.80
C SER A 29 -3.26 -9.69 5.32
N ALA A 30 -3.80 -8.97 6.30
CA ALA A 30 -3.07 -7.93 7.01
C ALA A 30 -1.85 -8.51 7.76
N ASP A 31 -1.97 -9.74 8.26
CA ASP A 31 -0.86 -10.45 8.93
C ASP A 31 0.28 -10.74 7.96
N TYR A 32 -0.03 -11.33 6.79
CA TYR A 32 0.97 -11.57 5.75
C TYR A 32 1.68 -10.29 5.34
N PHE A 33 0.91 -9.20 5.19
CA PHE A 33 1.48 -7.91 4.86
C PHE A 33 2.41 -7.37 5.96
N ALA A 34 1.99 -7.44 7.22
CA ALA A 34 2.77 -6.97 8.36
C ALA A 34 4.11 -7.73 8.50
N ASP A 35 4.11 -9.01 8.16
CA ASP A 35 5.30 -9.85 8.19
C ASP A 35 6.20 -9.60 6.97
N SER A 36 5.61 -9.43 5.79
CA SER A 36 6.33 -9.41 4.51
C SER A 36 6.72 -8.03 4.01
N PHE A 37 6.20 -6.95 4.60
CA PHE A 37 6.45 -5.59 4.16
C PHE A 37 6.99 -4.68 5.27
N ARG A 38 7.80 -3.69 4.87
CA ARG A 38 8.38 -2.68 5.77
C ARG A 38 8.12 -1.29 5.25
N ARG A 39 7.70 -0.39 6.14
CA ARG A 39 7.47 1.03 5.82
C ARG A 39 8.78 1.64 5.31
N VAL A 40 8.70 2.41 4.23
CA VAL A 40 9.81 3.22 3.72
C VAL A 40 9.47 4.69 3.82
N ALA A 41 10.49 5.53 3.97
CA ALA A 41 10.31 6.97 4.00
C ALA A 41 9.73 7.46 2.68
N THR A 42 8.70 8.30 2.73
CA THR A 42 8.13 8.93 1.55
C THR A 42 8.90 10.22 1.26
N ALA A 43 9.48 10.30 0.06
CA ALA A 43 9.99 11.56 -0.46
C ALA A 43 8.88 12.18 -1.33
N GLY A 44 8.12 13.12 -0.78
CA GLY A 44 7.31 14.05 -1.58
C GLY A 44 5.79 13.91 -1.54
N ASP A 45 5.22 12.80 -1.04
CA ASP A 45 3.76 12.64 -0.88
C ASP A 45 3.44 12.36 0.61
N PRO A 46 2.85 13.32 1.34
CA PRO A 46 2.52 13.16 2.76
C PRO A 46 1.32 12.24 3.01
N ASP A 47 0.47 12.04 2.00
CA ASP A 47 -0.77 11.27 2.10
C ASP A 47 -0.60 9.82 1.59
N ALA A 48 0.51 9.54 0.92
CA ALA A 48 0.91 8.18 0.57
C ALA A 48 1.67 7.50 1.71
N LEU A 49 1.29 6.25 2.00
CA LEU A 49 2.06 5.36 2.86
C LEU A 49 2.69 4.28 2.00
N LEU A 50 4.03 4.26 1.95
CA LEU A 50 4.80 3.31 1.14
C LEU A 50 5.37 2.19 2.01
N TYR A 51 5.22 0.96 1.52
CA TYR A 51 5.75 -0.24 2.15
C TYR A 51 6.46 -1.10 1.12
N ARG A 52 7.71 -1.45 1.37
CA ARG A 52 8.51 -2.30 0.48
C ARG A 52 8.44 -3.75 0.94
N SER A 53 8.32 -4.68 -0.01
CA SER A 53 8.42 -6.11 0.28
C SER A 53 9.83 -6.46 0.75
N ILE A 54 9.93 -7.34 1.75
CA ILE A 54 11.20 -7.85 2.28
C ILE A 54 11.79 -8.88 1.32
N GLU A 55 10.96 -9.79 0.80
CA GLU A 55 11.37 -10.86 -0.10
C GLU A 55 11.69 -10.35 -1.51
N HIS A 56 10.97 -9.32 -1.95
CA HIS A 56 11.13 -8.73 -3.27
C HIS A 56 11.24 -7.20 -3.18
N PRO A 57 12.44 -6.65 -2.91
CA PRO A 57 12.65 -5.21 -2.70
C PRO A 57 12.21 -4.32 -3.86
N ASP A 58 12.08 -4.89 -5.05
CA ASP A 58 11.55 -4.24 -6.24
C ASP A 58 10.05 -3.99 -6.18
N PHE A 59 9.32 -4.52 -5.21
CA PHE A 59 7.88 -4.28 -5.06
C PHE A 59 7.60 -3.35 -3.88
N VAL A 60 6.80 -2.33 -4.16
CA VAL A 60 6.33 -1.34 -3.19
C VAL A 60 4.82 -1.30 -3.21
N MET A 61 4.21 -1.51 -2.06
CA MET A 61 2.81 -1.23 -1.85
C MET A 61 2.61 0.22 -1.45
N ARG A 62 1.80 0.94 -2.22
CA ARG A 62 1.38 2.32 -1.93
C ARG A 62 -0.06 2.30 -1.45
N PHE A 63 -0.29 2.82 -0.26
CA PHE A 63 -1.62 3.15 0.22
C PHE A 63 -1.87 4.64 0.05
N ARG A 64 -3.06 5.00 -0.45
CA ARG A 64 -3.54 6.38 -0.46
C ARG A 64 -4.77 6.47 0.44
N LEU A 65 -4.75 7.44 1.32
CA LEU A 65 -5.86 7.77 2.22
C LEU A 65 -6.57 8.98 1.65
N SER A 66 -7.85 8.83 1.30
CA SER A 66 -8.72 9.94 0.92
C SER A 66 -9.69 10.22 2.05
N GLU A 67 -9.81 11.48 2.47
CA GLU A 67 -10.81 11.91 3.46
C GLU A 67 -12.25 11.75 2.94
N ALA A 68 -12.44 11.77 1.62
CA ALA A 68 -13.75 11.70 0.97
C ALA A 68 -14.15 10.28 0.49
N GLU A 69 -13.19 9.38 0.22
CA GLU A 69 -13.45 8.14 -0.53
C GLU A 69 -12.78 6.86 0.03
N GLY A 70 -12.07 6.95 1.16
CA GLY A 70 -11.55 5.78 1.86
C GLY A 70 -10.13 5.35 1.45
N LEU A 71 -9.78 4.10 1.78
CA LEU A 71 -8.44 3.54 1.63
C LEU A 71 -8.29 2.81 0.28
N SER A 72 -7.32 3.21 -0.53
CA SER A 72 -6.89 2.46 -1.71
C SER A 72 -5.45 1.96 -1.58
N ALA A 73 -5.16 0.82 -2.20
CA ALA A 73 -3.82 0.23 -2.21
C ALA A 73 -3.44 -0.27 -3.60
N ALA A 74 -2.18 -0.08 -3.97
CA ALA A 74 -1.62 -0.58 -5.22
C ALA A 74 -0.24 -1.18 -4.97
N LEU A 75 0.07 -2.30 -5.62
CA LEU A 75 1.40 -2.89 -5.67
C LEU A 75 2.08 -2.40 -6.95
N LEU A 76 3.24 -1.78 -6.78
CA LEU A 76 4.02 -1.14 -7.85
C LEU A 76 5.42 -1.73 -7.89
N ARG A 77 6.03 -1.77 -9.08
CA ARG A 77 7.47 -2.03 -9.17
C ARG A 77 8.23 -0.74 -8.86
N HIS A 78 9.28 -0.81 -8.05
CA HIS A 78 10.08 0.32 -7.57
C HIS A 78 10.72 1.13 -8.73
N ALA A 79 10.88 0.51 -9.90
CA ALA A 79 11.37 1.15 -11.11
C ALA A 79 10.27 1.80 -11.97
N GLU A 80 8.99 1.60 -11.65
CA GLU A 80 7.90 2.25 -12.37
C GLU A 80 7.71 3.69 -11.87
N PRO A 81 7.86 4.70 -12.74
CA PRO A 81 7.49 6.05 -12.41
C PRO A 81 5.98 6.07 -12.08
N SER A 82 5.63 6.87 -11.08
CA SER A 82 4.31 7.03 -10.45
C SER A 82 3.15 7.47 -11.37
N ALA A 83 3.29 7.33 -12.69
CA ALA A 83 2.34 7.77 -13.72
C ALA A 83 1.06 6.93 -13.83
N GLN A 84 0.99 5.75 -13.21
CA GLN A 84 -0.16 4.83 -13.38
C GLN A 84 -1.29 4.98 -12.35
N LEU A 85 -1.23 5.97 -11.45
CA LEU A 85 -2.26 6.15 -10.40
C LEU A 85 -3.18 7.35 -10.60
N GLU A 86 -3.12 8.03 -11.75
CA GLU A 86 -4.04 9.12 -12.12
C GLU A 86 -5.04 8.74 -13.24
N ALA A 87 -5.09 7.47 -13.63
CA ALA A 87 -6.03 6.99 -14.65
C ALA A 87 -6.78 5.74 -14.18
N ALA A 88 -7.71 5.92 -13.24
CA ALA A 88 -8.81 4.98 -12.99
C ALA A 88 -9.97 5.75 -12.36
#